data_AF-A0A8T8XFW6-F1
#
_entry.id   AF-A0A8T8XFW6-F1
#
_cell.length_a   1.000
_cell.length_b   1.000
_cell.length_c   1.000
_cell.angle_alpha   90.00
_cell.angle_beta   90.00
_cell.angle_gamma   90.00
#
_symmetry.space_group_name_H-M   'P 1'
#
loop_
_entity.id
_entity.type
_entity.pdbx_description
1 polymer ?
#
loop_
_entity_poly.entity_id
_entity_poly.type
_entity_poly.pdbx_seq_one_letter_code
_entity_poly.pdbx_strand_id
1 'polypeptide(L)'
;MLLTPIHVRGRRKIRDHDDDDAPKPVPSGPRGGRPLLSPQAKLSSSQTRSHKRARLLTANPPDKPRRKKQSMLESLPNELIEKIFLHSLNVNLARSSPILAAAVSTERIYRALILLAFWDDGTELSAPSYSRGSRDAISRILRPLDYTSISLAQRKDLQTAILHCRWCTVPRILDQLPELMNLVIQRHWLGAGISMAEEQEKMLDRVLSQEDDANVFEGFETIDTTPDTSTPTPTTNYTLTINSLVSITITNHSIDQATTHSFLSPLIIPDKYLQGSRASDSATPTPSSSPSDDGFTPALITYLEIHRLALGFNCVTLPLRTPAHPVILSRPCLQQGIHTALVSNNLPALLALLKLDEFYFRVTEQQHLTAQDQDQDQEPIIPYALPAGHFRTAVRLAPRNPEFFQALVRTNAESVPADDSEITEWAMRLQDPFGRWLLELMLRLPEQAAAAKRNPIQNSVFWMGRANADRRELASMYLRDVLGGVERLESWMGETHVPLSLSSS
;
A
#
# COMPACT_ATOMS: atom_id res chain seq x y z
N MET A 1 -41.96 19.22 -27.19
CA MET A 1 -40.67 19.61 -26.58
C MET A 1 -40.86 20.96 -25.90
N LEU A 2 -40.88 21.01 -24.57
CA LEU A 2 -41.06 22.23 -23.78
C LEU A 2 -39.82 22.41 -22.90
N LEU A 3 -38.98 23.38 -23.26
CA LEU A 3 -37.80 23.79 -22.50
C LEU A 3 -38.22 24.61 -21.28
N THR A 4 -37.71 24.25 -20.11
CA THR A 4 -37.87 25.01 -18.86
C THR A 4 -36.96 26.25 -18.86
N PRO A 5 -37.46 27.44 -18.49
CA PRO A 5 -36.66 28.66 -18.50
C PRO A 5 -35.76 28.79 -17.27
N ILE A 6 -34.51 29.18 -17.51
CA ILE A 6 -33.46 29.42 -16.51
C ILE A 6 -33.74 30.75 -15.77
N HIS A 7 -33.88 30.69 -14.44
CA HIS A 7 -34.05 31.88 -13.60
C HIS A 7 -32.69 32.50 -13.23
N VAL A 8 -32.36 33.65 -13.83
CA VAL A 8 -31.18 34.44 -13.49
C VAL A 8 -31.45 35.26 -12.22
N ARG A 9 -30.73 34.95 -11.15
CA ARG A 9 -30.79 35.65 -9.87
C ARG A 9 -30.08 37.00 -9.99
N GLY A 10 -30.81 38.13 -9.93
CA GLY A 10 -30.17 39.44 -9.81
C GLY A 10 -30.89 40.68 -10.35
N ARG A 11 -32.05 40.57 -11.01
CA ARG A 11 -32.80 41.76 -11.45
C ARG A 11 -33.95 42.09 -10.50
N ARG A 12 -33.91 43.29 -9.91
CA ARG A 12 -34.96 43.83 -9.04
C ARG A 12 -36.24 44.03 -9.86
N LYS A 13 -37.34 43.51 -9.32
CA LYS A 13 -38.71 43.69 -9.82
C LYS A 13 -39.12 45.16 -9.59
N ILE A 14 -39.34 45.91 -10.66
CA ILE A 14 -39.98 47.23 -10.61
C ILE A 14 -41.49 46.97 -10.36
N ARG A 15 -42.08 47.70 -9.41
CA ARG A 15 -43.54 47.66 -9.17
C ARG A 15 -44.23 48.62 -10.14
N ASP A 16 -45.34 48.16 -10.68
CA ASP A 16 -46.27 48.90 -11.55
C ASP A 16 -46.93 50.08 -10.82
N HIS A 17 -47.32 51.10 -11.59
CA HIS A 17 -48.29 52.11 -11.15
C HIS A 17 -49.08 52.62 -12.36
N ASP A 18 -50.33 52.14 -12.49
CA ASP A 18 -51.43 52.95 -13.00
C ASP A 18 -51.86 53.87 -11.84
N ASP A 19 -51.87 55.18 -12.09
CA ASP A 19 -52.87 56.13 -11.58
C ASP A 19 -52.47 57.54 -12.06
N ASP A 20 -53.37 58.11 -12.85
CA ASP A 20 -53.39 59.49 -13.31
C ASP A 20 -53.51 60.47 -12.14
N ASP A 21 -53.12 61.72 -12.39
CA ASP A 21 -53.28 62.91 -11.52
C ASP A 21 -52.35 63.07 -10.32
N ALA A 22 -51.08 63.40 -10.59
CA ALA A 22 -50.31 64.32 -9.74
C ALA A 22 -49.17 65.02 -10.53
N PRO A 23 -48.89 66.32 -10.28
CA PRO A 23 -47.92 67.09 -11.06
C PRO A 23 -46.47 66.62 -10.81
N LYS A 24 -45.76 66.37 -11.92
CA LYS A 24 -44.35 65.94 -11.94
C LYS A 24 -43.43 66.98 -11.29
N PRO A 25 -42.56 66.61 -10.32
CA PRO A 25 -41.55 67.53 -9.81
C PRO A 25 -40.45 67.78 -10.86
N VAL A 26 -40.14 69.06 -11.06
CA VAL A 26 -39.10 69.58 -11.97
C VAL A 26 -37.71 69.06 -11.54
N PRO A 27 -36.86 68.59 -12.48
CA PRO A 27 -35.51 68.14 -12.16
C PRO A 27 -34.59 69.35 -11.89
N SER A 28 -34.20 69.54 -10.64
CA SER A 28 -33.20 70.54 -10.27
C SER A 28 -31.77 70.04 -10.58
N GLY A 29 -31.25 70.45 -11.74
CA GLY A 29 -29.86 70.90 -11.90
C GLY A 29 -28.68 69.91 -11.78
N PRO A 30 -27.47 70.33 -12.23
CA PRO A 30 -26.44 69.41 -12.71
C PRO A 30 -25.29 69.16 -11.73
N ARG A 31 -24.74 67.93 -11.78
CA ARG A 31 -23.36 67.54 -11.47
C ARG A 31 -22.70 68.20 -10.25
N GLY A 32 -23.00 67.69 -9.06
CA GLY A 32 -22.20 67.90 -7.85
C GLY A 32 -21.89 66.56 -7.19
N GLY A 33 -20.60 66.19 -7.14
CA GLY A 33 -20.15 64.97 -6.46
C GLY A 33 -20.61 64.94 -5.01
N ARG A 34 -20.96 63.75 -4.50
CA ARG A 34 -21.33 63.56 -3.10
C ARG A 34 -20.21 64.11 -2.21
N PRO A 35 -20.51 65.03 -1.26
CA PRO A 35 -19.51 65.48 -0.30
C PRO A 35 -18.94 64.28 0.46
N LEU A 36 -17.61 64.22 0.57
CA LEU A 36 -16.94 63.21 1.39
C LEU A 36 -17.41 63.40 2.84
N LEU A 37 -18.05 62.37 3.39
CA LEU A 37 -18.44 62.33 4.80
C LEU A 37 -17.23 62.61 5.69
N SER A 38 -17.38 63.56 6.61
CA SER A 38 -16.34 63.91 7.58
C SER A 38 -15.96 62.69 8.43
N PRO A 39 -14.72 62.63 8.97
CA PRO A 39 -14.25 61.48 9.76
C PRO A 39 -15.15 61.15 10.96
N GLN A 40 -15.71 62.16 11.63
CA GLN A 40 -16.67 61.97 12.72
C GLN A 40 -18.01 61.38 12.23
N ALA A 41 -18.50 61.79 11.06
CA ALA A 41 -19.71 61.22 10.47
C ALA A 41 -19.51 59.76 10.00
N LYS A 42 -18.28 59.38 9.61
CA LYS A 42 -17.94 57.97 9.33
C LYS A 42 -17.94 57.12 10.60
N LEU A 43 -17.41 57.64 11.70
CA LEU A 43 -17.39 56.94 13.00
C LEU A 43 -18.81 56.72 13.55
N SER A 44 -19.65 57.76 13.54
CA SER A 44 -21.04 57.64 14.01
C SER A 44 -21.89 56.73 13.11
N SER A 45 -21.69 56.77 11.78
CA SER A 45 -22.31 55.85 10.82
C SER A 45 -21.86 54.40 11.03
N SER A 46 -20.59 54.18 11.35
CA SER A 46 -20.05 52.84 11.62
C SER A 46 -20.64 52.26 12.91
N GLN A 47 -20.72 53.07 13.96
CA GLN A 47 -21.34 52.68 15.23
C GLN A 47 -22.84 52.43 15.08
N THR A 48 -23.59 53.28 14.36
CA THR A 48 -25.03 53.04 14.11
C THR A 48 -25.29 51.83 13.22
N ARG A 49 -24.42 51.54 12.22
CA ARG A 49 -24.50 50.28 11.45
C ARG A 49 -24.17 49.08 12.32
N SER A 50 -23.17 49.19 13.20
CA SER A 50 -22.81 48.13 14.15
C SER A 50 -23.96 47.84 15.12
N HIS A 51 -24.58 48.88 15.69
CA HIS A 51 -25.75 48.74 16.57
C HIS A 51 -26.98 48.19 15.84
N LYS A 52 -27.23 48.60 14.58
CA LYS A 52 -28.30 48.00 13.76
C LYS A 52 -28.03 46.54 13.43
N ARG A 53 -26.77 46.17 13.15
CA ARG A 53 -26.37 44.78 12.88
C ARG A 53 -26.44 43.92 14.15
N ALA A 54 -26.03 44.47 15.29
CA ALA A 54 -26.15 43.82 16.60
C ALA A 54 -27.61 43.62 17.01
N ARG A 55 -28.49 44.60 16.73
CA ARG A 55 -29.95 44.46 16.95
C ARG A 55 -30.60 43.47 16.00
N LEU A 56 -30.16 43.37 14.74
CA LEU A 56 -30.63 42.33 13.81
C LEU A 56 -30.15 40.93 14.19
N LEU A 57 -29.03 40.80 14.89
CA LEU A 57 -28.54 39.53 15.44
C LEU A 57 -29.29 39.09 16.72
N THR A 58 -29.93 40.02 17.43
CA THR A 58 -30.68 39.74 18.68
C THR A 58 -32.20 39.66 18.47
N ALA A 59 -32.75 40.21 17.39
CA ALA A 59 -34.20 40.28 17.16
C ALA A 59 -34.79 39.10 16.37
N ASN A 60 -33.96 38.24 15.77
CA ASN A 60 -34.43 36.99 15.19
C ASN A 60 -34.13 35.86 16.18
N PRO A 61 -35.14 35.24 16.85
CA PRO A 61 -34.91 33.93 17.43
C PRO A 61 -34.36 33.04 16.32
N PRO A 62 -33.35 32.18 16.56
CA PRO A 62 -32.90 31.26 15.53
C PRO A 62 -34.13 30.47 15.11
N ASP A 63 -34.52 30.58 13.83
CA ASP A 63 -35.49 29.67 13.23
C ASP A 63 -35.09 28.27 13.70
N LYS A 64 -35.97 27.61 14.48
CA LYS A 64 -35.73 26.25 14.97
C LYS A 64 -35.17 25.47 13.79
N PRO A 65 -33.98 24.84 13.90
CA PRO A 65 -33.35 24.21 12.76
C PRO A 65 -34.39 23.28 12.15
N ARG A 66 -34.81 23.57 10.91
CA ARG A 66 -35.72 22.69 10.18
C ARG A 66 -35.05 21.32 10.22
N ARG A 67 -35.57 20.40 11.05
CA ARG A 67 -35.06 19.04 11.13
C ARG A 67 -35.10 18.53 9.70
N LYS A 68 -33.93 18.35 9.10
CA LYS A 68 -33.82 17.81 7.75
C LYS A 68 -34.58 16.48 7.81
N LYS A 69 -35.65 16.36 7.03
CA LYS A 69 -36.42 15.11 6.98
C LYS A 69 -35.44 14.05 6.49
N GLN A 70 -35.12 13.11 7.37
CA GLN A 70 -34.28 11.98 7.02
C GLN A 70 -34.93 11.26 5.84
N SER A 71 -34.11 10.81 4.90
CA SER A 71 -34.61 9.95 3.83
C SER A 71 -35.15 8.64 4.42
N MET A 72 -36.02 7.92 3.69
CA MET A 72 -36.50 6.62 4.16
C MET A 72 -35.36 5.66 4.51
N LEU A 73 -34.27 5.71 3.75
CA LEU A 73 -33.08 4.89 3.98
C LEU A 73 -32.30 5.31 5.23
N GLU A 74 -32.25 6.61 5.54
CA GLU A 74 -31.66 7.14 6.79
C GLU A 74 -32.53 6.89 8.03
N SER A 75 -33.82 6.62 7.86
CA SER A 75 -34.74 6.30 8.95
C SER A 75 -34.74 4.82 9.34
N LEU A 76 -34.00 3.97 8.61
CA LEU A 76 -33.87 2.56 8.93
C LEU A 76 -33.02 2.35 10.19
N PRO A 77 -33.27 1.26 10.94
CA PRO A 77 -32.34 0.80 11.99
C PRO A 77 -30.94 0.55 11.42
N ASN A 78 -29.92 0.80 12.24
CA ASN A 78 -28.52 0.70 11.85
C ASN A 78 -28.16 -0.70 11.32
N GLU A 79 -28.76 -1.76 11.88
CA GLU A 79 -28.53 -3.15 11.48
C GLU A 79 -28.96 -3.39 10.03
N LEU A 80 -30.06 -2.78 9.60
CA LEU A 80 -30.52 -2.89 8.22
C LEU A 80 -29.65 -2.07 7.27
N ILE A 81 -29.20 -0.88 7.70
CA ILE A 81 -28.28 -0.06 6.92
C ILE A 81 -26.95 -0.80 6.71
N GLU A 82 -26.40 -1.40 7.76
CA GLU A 82 -25.20 -2.23 7.68
C GLU A 82 -25.41 -3.44 6.77
N LYS A 83 -26.53 -4.15 6.88
CA LYS A 83 -26.82 -5.30 6.01
C LYS A 83 -26.94 -4.90 4.53
N ILE A 84 -27.62 -3.79 4.24
CA ILE A 84 -27.70 -3.23 2.88
C ILE A 84 -26.29 -2.86 2.37
N PHE A 85 -25.48 -2.24 3.23
CA PHE A 85 -24.12 -1.86 2.89
C PHE A 85 -23.26 -3.08 2.57
N LEU A 86 -23.24 -4.11 3.44
CA LEU A 86 -22.44 -5.32 3.25
C LEU A 86 -22.87 -6.13 2.03
N HIS A 87 -24.16 -6.13 1.70
CA HIS A 87 -24.65 -6.79 0.47
C HIS A 87 -24.24 -6.02 -0.79
N SER A 88 -24.18 -4.68 -0.74
CA SER A 88 -23.84 -3.85 -1.90
C SER A 88 -22.34 -3.60 -2.07
N LEU A 89 -21.57 -3.69 -0.99
CA LEU A 89 -20.14 -3.33 -0.88
C LEU A 89 -19.80 -1.94 -1.46
N ASN A 90 -20.80 -1.05 -1.56
CA ASN A 90 -20.65 0.23 -2.22
C ASN A 90 -20.24 1.32 -1.22
N VAL A 91 -18.96 1.62 -1.20
CA VAL A 91 -18.35 2.65 -0.33
C VAL A 91 -18.94 4.06 -0.56
N ASN A 92 -19.52 4.32 -1.73
CA ASN A 92 -20.20 5.61 -2.00
C ASN A 92 -21.49 5.79 -1.19
N LEU A 93 -22.10 4.70 -0.68
CA LEU A 93 -23.26 4.79 0.20
C LEU A 93 -22.94 5.58 1.46
N ALA A 94 -21.79 5.29 2.09
CA ALA A 94 -21.30 6.04 3.25
C ALA A 94 -21.01 7.51 2.91
N ARG A 95 -20.57 7.80 1.68
CA ARG A 95 -20.27 9.18 1.23
C ARG A 95 -21.53 10.00 0.94
N SER A 96 -22.66 9.35 0.68
CA SER A 96 -23.91 10.04 0.30
C SER A 96 -24.59 10.78 1.45
N SER A 97 -24.39 10.33 2.70
CA SER A 97 -24.99 10.94 3.87
C SER A 97 -24.16 10.69 5.14
N PRO A 98 -24.00 11.71 6.02
CA PRO A 98 -23.31 11.52 7.29
C PRO A 98 -24.02 10.57 8.24
N ILE A 99 -25.34 10.39 8.13
CA ILE A 99 -26.11 9.43 8.96
C ILE A 99 -25.75 8.01 8.54
N LEU A 100 -25.72 7.74 7.24
CA LEU A 100 -25.33 6.44 6.70
C LEU A 100 -23.86 6.16 6.98
N ALA A 101 -23.00 7.16 6.84
CA ALA A 101 -21.60 7.07 7.23
C ALA A 101 -21.47 6.60 8.69
N ALA A 102 -22.17 7.26 9.61
CA ALA A 102 -22.11 6.93 11.04
C ALA A 102 -22.61 5.50 11.31
N ALA A 103 -23.67 5.06 10.63
CA ALA A 103 -24.22 3.71 10.79
C ALA A 103 -23.24 2.61 10.34
N VAL A 104 -22.51 2.81 9.24
CA VAL A 104 -21.58 1.80 8.69
C VAL A 104 -20.13 1.96 9.16
N SER A 105 -19.83 3.01 9.93
CA SER A 105 -18.49 3.30 10.45
C SER A 105 -18.24 2.60 11.79
N THR A 106 -18.43 1.28 11.80
CA THR A 106 -18.19 0.45 12.98
C THR A 106 -17.00 -0.48 12.76
N GLU A 107 -16.27 -0.78 13.83
CA GLU A 107 -15.04 -1.60 13.75
C GLU A 107 -15.31 -2.97 13.12
N ARG A 108 -16.46 -3.57 13.46
CA ARG A 108 -16.91 -4.85 12.88
C ARG A 108 -17.06 -4.81 11.36
N ILE A 109 -17.47 -3.68 10.79
CA ILE A 109 -17.64 -3.51 9.35
C ILE A 109 -16.28 -3.30 8.70
N TYR A 110 -15.42 -2.46 9.29
CA TYR A 110 -14.07 -2.24 8.79
C TYR A 110 -13.26 -3.54 8.75
N ARG A 111 -13.31 -4.33 9.83
CA ARG A 111 -12.71 -5.67 9.88
C ARG A 111 -13.24 -6.56 8.76
N ALA A 112 -14.57 -6.74 8.65
CA ALA A 112 -15.16 -7.59 7.64
C ALA A 112 -14.80 -7.17 6.20
N LEU A 113 -14.76 -5.85 5.92
CA LEU A 113 -14.33 -5.34 4.62
C LEU A 113 -12.86 -5.61 4.31
N ILE A 114 -11.97 -5.44 5.30
CA ILE A 114 -10.53 -5.73 5.14
C ILE A 114 -10.34 -7.22 4.85
N LEU A 115 -10.95 -8.10 5.65
CA LEU A 115 -10.87 -9.54 5.46
C LEU A 115 -11.38 -9.94 4.07
N LEU A 116 -12.56 -9.46 3.66
CA LEU A 116 -13.12 -9.77 2.35
C LEU A 116 -12.24 -9.25 1.19
N ALA A 117 -11.65 -8.07 1.33
CA ALA A 117 -10.86 -7.46 0.27
C ALA A 117 -9.50 -8.14 0.09
N PHE A 118 -8.85 -8.55 1.18
CA PHE A 118 -7.47 -9.06 1.15
C PHE A 118 -7.37 -10.59 1.20
N TRP A 119 -8.43 -11.29 1.60
CA TRP A 119 -8.49 -12.75 1.53
C TRP A 119 -8.78 -13.23 0.10
N ASP A 120 -8.13 -14.33 -0.29
CA ASP A 120 -8.34 -15.00 -1.56
C ASP A 120 -8.84 -16.43 -1.29
N ASP A 121 -10.08 -16.70 -1.67
CA ASP A 121 -10.76 -17.99 -1.45
C ASP A 121 -10.41 -19.02 -2.55
N GLY A 122 -9.55 -18.67 -3.51
CA GLY A 122 -9.01 -19.58 -4.51
C GLY A 122 -10.07 -20.14 -5.48
N THR A 123 -11.21 -19.47 -5.62
CA THR A 123 -12.40 -19.98 -6.33
C THR A 123 -12.21 -20.24 -7.82
N GLU A 124 -11.10 -19.77 -8.43
CA GLU A 124 -10.81 -20.02 -9.85
C GLU A 124 -10.17 -21.39 -10.10
N LEU A 125 -9.61 -22.04 -9.08
CA LEU A 125 -9.00 -23.36 -9.18
C LEU A 125 -9.93 -24.37 -8.51
N SER A 126 -10.83 -24.97 -9.29
CA SER A 126 -11.65 -26.16 -8.98
C SER A 126 -11.32 -26.83 -7.63
N ALA A 127 -11.82 -26.28 -6.52
CA ALA A 127 -11.54 -26.79 -5.19
C ALA A 127 -12.67 -27.74 -4.77
N PRO A 128 -12.35 -28.86 -4.09
CA PRO A 128 -13.33 -29.80 -3.58
C PRO A 128 -14.29 -29.11 -2.61
N SER A 129 -15.50 -29.66 -2.50
CA SER A 129 -16.54 -29.21 -1.57
C SER A 129 -15.97 -28.96 -0.18
N TYR A 130 -16.08 -27.72 0.32
CA TYR A 130 -15.69 -27.35 1.69
C TYR A 130 -16.33 -28.33 2.69
N SER A 131 -15.55 -28.78 3.69
CA SER A 131 -16.15 -29.36 4.90
C SER A 131 -17.14 -28.37 5.52
N ARG A 132 -18.30 -28.85 5.96
CA ARG A 132 -19.34 -28.01 6.58
C ARG A 132 -18.78 -27.23 7.78
N GLY A 133 -17.90 -27.85 8.58
CA GLY A 133 -17.28 -27.22 9.75
C GLY A 133 -16.44 -25.99 9.39
N SER A 134 -15.61 -26.10 8.35
CA SER A 134 -14.77 -24.99 7.87
C SER A 134 -15.60 -23.85 7.28
N ARG A 135 -16.69 -24.17 6.57
CA ARG A 135 -17.62 -23.15 6.05
C ARG A 135 -18.27 -22.36 7.19
N ASP A 136 -18.71 -23.05 8.24
CA ASP A 136 -19.30 -22.42 9.42
C ASP A 136 -18.25 -21.58 10.16
N ALA A 137 -16.99 -22.03 10.25
CA ALA A 137 -15.89 -21.26 10.84
C ALA A 137 -15.59 -19.97 10.05
N ILE A 138 -15.44 -20.07 8.73
CA ILE A 138 -15.25 -18.91 7.84
C ILE A 138 -16.40 -17.92 7.99
N SER A 139 -17.64 -18.41 8.03
CA SER A 139 -18.82 -17.55 8.22
C SER A 139 -18.81 -16.82 9.57
N ARG A 140 -18.25 -17.44 10.63
CA ARG A 140 -18.12 -16.82 11.95
C ARG A 140 -17.06 -15.73 11.95
N ILE A 141 -15.91 -15.96 11.33
CA ILE A 141 -14.80 -15.00 11.23
C ILE A 141 -15.26 -13.74 10.47
N LEU A 142 -15.97 -13.93 9.35
CA LEU A 142 -16.42 -12.84 8.48
C LEU A 142 -17.63 -12.05 9.02
N ARG A 143 -18.24 -12.44 10.15
CA ARG A 143 -19.38 -11.68 10.70
C ARG A 143 -19.03 -10.21 10.92
N PRO A 144 -19.92 -9.28 10.53
CA PRO A 144 -21.34 -9.49 10.20
C PRO A 144 -21.65 -9.81 8.72
N LEU A 145 -20.63 -10.00 7.87
CA LEU A 145 -20.82 -10.29 6.46
C LEU A 145 -21.30 -11.74 6.24
N ASP A 146 -22.38 -11.89 5.47
CA ASP A 146 -22.78 -13.19 4.91
C ASP A 146 -21.89 -13.47 3.69
N TYR A 147 -20.90 -14.34 3.85
CA TYR A 147 -19.88 -14.55 2.82
C TYR A 147 -20.46 -15.10 1.51
N THR A 148 -20.18 -14.38 0.43
CA THR A 148 -20.38 -14.80 -0.95
C THR A 148 -19.05 -14.65 -1.68
N SER A 149 -18.67 -15.63 -2.49
CA SER A 149 -17.44 -15.53 -3.28
C SER A 149 -17.51 -14.32 -4.21
N ILE A 150 -16.45 -13.50 -4.18
CA ILE A 150 -16.28 -12.34 -5.05
C ILE A 150 -15.27 -12.66 -6.15
N SER A 151 -15.51 -12.16 -7.35
CA SER A 151 -14.55 -12.34 -8.44
C SER A 151 -13.28 -11.52 -8.22
N LEU A 152 -12.19 -11.89 -8.89
CA LEU A 152 -10.92 -11.17 -8.83
C LEU A 152 -11.09 -9.67 -9.15
N ALA A 153 -11.88 -9.33 -10.17
CA ALA A 153 -12.15 -7.95 -10.56
C ALA A 153 -12.90 -7.18 -9.47
N GLN A 154 -13.93 -7.78 -8.88
CA GLN A 154 -14.69 -7.18 -7.77
C GLN A 154 -13.79 -6.96 -6.54
N ARG A 155 -12.90 -7.91 -6.25
CA ARG A 155 -11.91 -7.80 -5.16
C ARG A 155 -10.94 -6.65 -5.40
N LYS A 156 -10.46 -6.48 -6.63
CA LYS A 156 -9.60 -5.36 -7.04
C LYS A 156 -10.30 -4.01 -6.85
N ASP A 157 -11.55 -3.91 -7.29
CA ASP A 157 -12.35 -2.68 -7.15
C ASP A 157 -12.62 -2.37 -5.67
N LEU A 158 -12.90 -3.39 -4.86
CA LEU A 158 -13.09 -3.26 -3.42
C LEU A 158 -11.80 -2.80 -2.73
N GLN A 159 -10.65 -3.44 -2.99
CA GLN A 159 -9.35 -3.01 -2.47
C GLN A 159 -9.07 -1.54 -2.82
N THR A 160 -9.30 -1.15 -4.07
CA THR A 160 -9.15 0.25 -4.50
C THR A 160 -10.03 1.18 -3.67
N ALA A 161 -11.33 0.87 -3.58
CA ALA A 161 -12.30 1.71 -2.90
C ALA A 161 -12.00 1.88 -1.41
N ILE A 162 -11.65 0.80 -0.70
CA ILE A 162 -11.35 0.86 0.73
C ILE A 162 -10.01 1.54 0.99
N LEU A 163 -8.97 1.30 0.17
CA LEU A 163 -7.65 1.91 0.34
C LEU A 163 -7.68 3.43 0.10
N HIS A 164 -8.64 3.94 -0.68
CA HIS A 164 -8.89 5.39 -0.80
C HIS A 164 -9.65 5.99 0.40
N CYS A 165 -10.17 5.18 1.31
CA CYS A 165 -10.86 5.67 2.49
C CYS A 165 -9.90 6.04 3.62
N ARG A 166 -10.24 7.10 4.34
CA ARG A 166 -9.45 7.60 5.49
C ARG A 166 -9.43 6.63 6.68
N TRP A 167 -10.46 5.79 6.81
CA TRP A 167 -10.56 4.80 7.89
C TRP A 167 -9.66 3.58 7.63
N CYS A 168 -9.35 3.26 6.38
CA CYS A 168 -8.53 2.10 6.03
C CYS A 168 -7.04 2.51 6.14
N THR A 169 -6.48 2.31 7.33
CA THR A 169 -5.08 2.60 7.61
C THR A 169 -4.25 1.31 7.55
N VAL A 170 -2.96 1.45 7.28
CA VAL A 170 -2.05 0.30 7.24
C VAL A 170 -2.03 -0.49 8.56
N PRO A 171 -1.93 0.14 9.75
CA PRO A 171 -2.01 -0.60 11.01
C PRO A 171 -3.26 -1.47 11.12
N ARG A 172 -4.43 -0.94 10.72
CA ARG A 172 -5.69 -1.70 10.73
C ARG A 172 -5.65 -2.92 9.83
N ILE A 173 -4.97 -2.84 8.69
CA ILE A 173 -4.81 -4.01 7.81
C ILE A 173 -3.89 -5.04 8.46
N LEU A 174 -2.78 -4.59 9.06
CA LEU A 174 -1.84 -5.48 9.75
C LEU A 174 -2.48 -6.17 10.96
N ASP A 175 -3.35 -5.47 11.71
CA ASP A 175 -4.09 -6.04 12.85
C ASP A 175 -5.01 -7.19 12.44
N GLN A 176 -5.41 -7.28 11.16
CA GLN A 176 -6.25 -8.37 10.64
C GLN A 176 -5.44 -9.56 10.10
N LEU A 177 -4.11 -9.53 10.09
CA LEU A 177 -3.27 -10.64 9.61
C LEU A 177 -3.55 -11.98 10.32
N PRO A 178 -3.76 -12.03 11.65
CA PRO A 178 -4.09 -13.29 12.33
C PRO A 178 -5.43 -13.88 11.86
N GLU A 179 -6.44 -13.03 11.65
CA GLU A 179 -7.74 -13.47 11.16
C GLU A 179 -7.65 -13.91 9.69
N LEU A 180 -6.86 -13.22 8.86
CA LEU A 180 -6.55 -13.66 7.49
C LEU A 180 -5.85 -15.02 7.48
N MET A 181 -4.84 -15.21 8.33
CA MET A 181 -4.16 -16.50 8.51
C MET A 181 -5.16 -17.60 8.88
N ASN A 182 -6.05 -17.33 9.84
CA ASN A 182 -7.09 -18.28 10.22
C ASN A 182 -8.00 -18.62 9.03
N LEU A 183 -8.44 -17.63 8.24
CA LEU A 183 -9.23 -17.88 7.04
C LEU A 183 -8.50 -18.79 6.02
N VAL A 184 -7.21 -18.55 5.79
CA VAL A 184 -6.39 -19.37 4.88
C VAL A 184 -6.26 -20.81 5.40
N ILE A 185 -6.03 -21.01 6.71
CA ILE A 185 -5.95 -22.34 7.33
C ILE A 185 -7.30 -23.07 7.28
N GLN A 186 -8.39 -22.39 7.65
CA GLN A 186 -9.74 -22.95 7.56
C GLN A 186 -10.07 -23.39 6.13
N ARG A 187 -9.59 -22.62 5.13
CA ARG A 187 -9.84 -22.91 3.72
C ARG A 187 -9.00 -24.05 3.17
N HIS A 188 -7.68 -23.97 3.32
CA HIS A 188 -6.73 -24.84 2.61
C HIS A 188 -6.29 -26.07 3.40
N TRP A 189 -6.38 -26.02 4.73
CA TRP A 189 -6.01 -27.14 5.59
C TRP A 189 -7.26 -27.90 6.03
N LEU A 190 -8.07 -27.29 6.91
CA LEU A 190 -9.26 -27.94 7.47
C LEU A 190 -10.35 -28.15 6.40
N GLY A 191 -10.52 -27.17 5.51
CA GLY A 191 -11.49 -27.22 4.41
C GLY A 191 -11.18 -28.28 3.37
N ALA A 192 -9.90 -28.68 3.26
CA ALA A 192 -9.44 -29.76 2.40
C ALA A 192 -9.65 -31.16 3.01
N GLY A 193 -10.18 -31.26 4.24
CA GLY A 193 -10.38 -32.53 4.93
C GLY A 193 -9.12 -33.06 5.63
N ILE A 194 -8.10 -32.21 5.80
CA ILE A 194 -6.90 -32.55 6.56
C ILE A 194 -7.23 -32.38 8.05
N SER A 195 -7.14 -33.48 8.79
CA SER A 195 -7.35 -33.54 10.24
C SER A 195 -6.01 -33.60 10.97
N MET A 196 -6.00 -33.21 12.23
CA MET A 196 -4.81 -33.15 13.09
C MET A 196 -5.03 -33.98 14.35
N ALA A 197 -3.95 -34.41 15.01
CA ALA A 197 -4.04 -34.97 16.36
C ALA A 197 -4.51 -33.89 17.35
N GLU A 198 -5.22 -34.27 18.41
CA GLU A 198 -5.80 -33.32 19.38
C GLU A 198 -4.75 -32.39 20.02
N GLU A 199 -3.52 -32.87 20.21
CA GLU A 199 -2.41 -32.05 20.71
C GLU A 199 -1.97 -30.98 19.71
N GLN A 200 -1.89 -31.35 18.43
CA GLN A 200 -1.52 -30.46 17.33
C GLN A 200 -2.62 -29.42 17.08
N GLU A 201 -3.90 -29.81 17.19
CA GLU A 201 -5.04 -28.90 17.08
C GLU A 201 -5.04 -27.86 18.21
N LYS A 202 -4.82 -28.28 19.46
CA LYS A 202 -4.68 -27.36 20.60
C LYS A 202 -3.49 -26.42 20.46
N MET A 203 -2.37 -26.91 19.91
CA MET A 203 -1.20 -26.08 19.64
C MET A 203 -1.50 -25.05 18.55
N LEU A 204 -2.21 -25.46 17.49
CA LEU A 204 -2.65 -24.55 16.43
C LEU A 204 -3.59 -23.47 16.97
N ASP A 205 -4.55 -23.83 17.83
CA ASP A 205 -5.46 -22.87 18.46
C ASP A 205 -4.71 -21.84 19.34
N ARG A 206 -3.65 -22.26 20.03
CA ARG A 206 -2.77 -21.34 20.79
C ARG A 206 -2.02 -20.39 19.88
N VAL A 207 -1.49 -20.87 18.75
CA VAL A 207 -0.81 -20.02 17.75
C VAL A 207 -1.79 -19.03 17.12
N LEU A 208 -3.01 -19.48 16.78
CA LEU A 208 -4.08 -18.59 16.28
C LEU A 208 -4.51 -17.55 17.33
N SER A 209 -4.38 -17.89 18.61
CA SER A 209 -4.62 -16.99 19.75
C SER A 209 -3.40 -16.15 20.13
N GLN A 210 -2.29 -16.26 19.39
CA GLN A 210 -1.02 -15.55 19.61
C GLN A 210 -0.31 -15.90 20.94
N GLU A 211 -0.56 -17.09 21.48
CA GLU A 211 0.01 -17.57 22.74
C GLU A 211 1.27 -18.42 22.56
N ASP A 212 1.56 -18.86 21.33
CA ASP A 212 2.64 -19.79 21.01
C ASP A 212 3.29 -19.42 19.66
N ASP A 213 4.55 -19.79 19.47
CA ASP A 213 5.37 -19.51 18.29
C ASP A 213 5.58 -20.78 17.41
N ALA A 214 4.86 -21.87 17.70
CA ALA A 214 4.92 -23.08 16.91
C ALA A 214 4.56 -22.81 15.44
N ASN A 215 5.39 -23.31 14.52
CA ASN A 215 5.31 -22.99 13.10
C ASN A 215 5.18 -24.22 12.20
N VAL A 216 5.25 -25.44 12.74
CA VAL A 216 5.12 -26.68 11.97
C VAL A 216 4.09 -27.57 12.63
N PHE A 217 3.17 -28.10 11.82
CA PHE A 217 2.10 -28.98 12.26
C PHE A 217 1.95 -30.16 11.33
N GLU A 218 1.58 -31.30 11.90
CA GLU A 218 1.38 -32.56 11.18
C GLU A 218 -0.11 -32.87 11.03
N GLY A 219 -0.50 -33.34 9.85
CA GLY A 219 -1.88 -33.69 9.52
C GLY A 219 -1.99 -34.95 8.68
N PHE A 220 -3.19 -35.53 8.71
CA PHE A 220 -3.56 -36.70 7.94
C PHE A 220 -4.92 -36.49 7.28
N GLU A 221 -5.14 -37.14 6.14
CA GLU A 221 -6.42 -37.07 5.44
C GLU A 221 -7.41 -38.03 6.09
N THR A 222 -8.54 -37.50 6.56
CA THR A 222 -9.67 -38.33 7.00
C THR A 222 -10.34 -38.92 5.78
N ILE A 223 -9.90 -40.10 5.36
CA ILE A 223 -10.66 -40.90 4.39
C ILE A 223 -11.97 -41.29 5.07
N ASP A 224 -13.10 -41.14 4.39
CA ASP A 224 -14.42 -41.66 4.80
C ASP A 224 -14.41 -43.21 4.80
N THR A 225 -13.54 -43.84 5.60
CA THR A 225 -13.56 -45.29 5.77
C THR A 225 -14.65 -45.66 6.76
N THR A 226 -15.60 -46.43 6.23
CA THR A 226 -16.63 -47.17 6.98
C THR A 226 -16.07 -47.82 8.25
N PRO A 227 -16.87 -47.91 9.32
CA PRO A 227 -16.42 -48.30 10.66
C PRO A 227 -16.24 -49.82 10.77
N ASP A 228 -15.38 -50.42 9.98
CA ASP A 228 -15.02 -51.82 10.12
C ASP A 228 -13.56 -51.97 10.56
N THR A 229 -13.42 -52.22 11.86
CA THR A 229 -12.43 -53.09 12.50
C THR A 229 -10.99 -53.06 11.97
N SER A 230 -10.20 -52.15 12.54
CA SER A 230 -8.80 -52.30 12.99
C SER A 230 -8.15 -50.93 12.89
N THR A 231 -7.72 -50.39 14.03
CA THR A 231 -7.05 -49.09 14.17
C THR A 231 -6.01 -48.87 13.06
N PRO A 232 -6.30 -48.07 12.03
CA PRO A 232 -5.28 -47.65 11.09
C PRO A 232 -4.49 -46.55 11.78
N THR A 233 -3.22 -46.81 12.05
CA THR A 233 -2.25 -45.76 12.39
C THR A 233 -2.38 -44.63 11.37
N PRO A 234 -2.70 -43.38 11.77
CA PRO A 234 -2.78 -42.28 10.82
C PRO A 234 -1.41 -42.09 10.19
N THR A 235 -1.27 -42.35 8.89
CA THR A 235 -0.03 -42.00 8.20
C THR A 235 -0.05 -40.49 7.99
N THR A 236 0.90 -39.78 8.62
CA THR A 236 1.09 -38.34 8.45
C THR A 236 1.49 -38.07 7.00
N ASN A 237 0.52 -37.70 6.17
CA ASN A 237 0.74 -37.45 4.75
C ASN A 237 0.94 -35.96 4.46
N TYR A 238 0.63 -35.07 5.42
CA TYR A 238 0.69 -33.63 5.23
C TYR A 238 1.42 -32.93 6.37
N THR A 239 2.23 -31.93 6.04
CA THR A 239 2.74 -30.95 7.02
C THR A 239 2.34 -29.53 6.63
N LEU A 240 1.86 -28.77 7.61
CA LEU A 240 1.57 -27.35 7.54
C LEU A 240 2.73 -26.59 8.16
N THR A 241 3.40 -25.75 7.38
CA THR A 241 4.42 -24.83 7.88
C THR A 241 3.90 -23.40 7.78
N ILE A 242 3.87 -22.66 8.89
CA ILE A 242 3.53 -21.24 8.95
C ILE A 242 4.81 -20.43 8.74
N ASN A 243 4.94 -19.82 7.57
CA ASN A 243 6.11 -19.02 7.20
C ASN A 243 5.90 -17.56 7.61
N SER A 244 6.13 -17.28 8.90
CA SER A 244 5.91 -15.94 9.48
C SER A 244 4.48 -15.43 9.23
N LEU A 245 4.21 -14.13 9.41
CA LEU A 245 2.91 -13.49 9.11
C LEU A 245 2.63 -13.27 7.62
N VAL A 246 3.13 -14.14 6.75
CA VAL A 246 3.10 -13.92 5.30
C VAL A 246 2.33 -15.02 4.58
N SER A 247 2.66 -16.28 4.85
CA SER A 247 2.07 -17.42 4.13
C SER A 247 2.10 -18.70 4.94
N ILE A 248 1.29 -19.67 4.52
CA ILE A 248 1.45 -21.08 4.90
C ILE A 248 1.98 -21.87 3.71
N THR A 249 2.80 -22.88 4.00
CA THR A 249 3.18 -23.91 3.04
C THR A 249 2.60 -25.24 3.51
N ILE A 250 1.82 -25.89 2.66
CA ILE A 250 1.28 -27.22 2.85
C ILE A 250 2.09 -28.16 1.98
N THR A 251 2.75 -29.13 2.58
CA THR A 251 3.51 -30.15 1.84
C THR A 251 2.82 -31.49 1.96
N ASN A 252 2.53 -32.11 0.82
CA ASN A 252 2.01 -33.47 0.73
C ASN A 252 3.20 -34.42 0.52
N HIS A 253 3.49 -35.24 1.52
CA HIS A 253 4.60 -36.21 1.49
C HIS A 253 4.34 -37.41 0.58
N SER A 254 3.08 -37.70 0.23
CA SER A 254 2.75 -38.80 -0.68
C SER A 254 3.07 -38.47 -2.14
N ILE A 255 3.02 -37.18 -2.52
CA ILE A 255 3.22 -36.70 -3.90
C ILE A 255 4.50 -35.85 -4.00
N ASP A 256 5.16 -35.55 -2.88
CA ASP A 256 6.30 -34.63 -2.77
C ASP A 256 5.98 -33.25 -3.38
N GLN A 257 4.77 -32.76 -3.13
CA GLN A 257 4.27 -31.49 -3.66
C GLN A 257 4.05 -30.48 -2.53
N ALA A 258 4.62 -29.29 -2.69
CA ALA A 258 4.45 -28.16 -1.78
C ALA A 258 3.59 -27.07 -2.41
N THR A 259 2.50 -26.67 -1.74
CA THR A 259 1.68 -25.52 -2.13
C THR A 259 1.81 -24.42 -1.08
N THR A 260 2.06 -23.18 -1.52
CA THR A 260 2.19 -22.03 -0.62
C THR A 260 1.03 -21.07 -0.84
N HIS A 261 0.37 -20.66 0.23
CA HIS A 261 -0.78 -19.78 0.23
C HIS A 261 -0.47 -18.53 1.07
N SER A 262 -0.50 -17.35 0.45
CA SER A 262 -0.29 -16.07 1.12
C SER A 262 -1.52 -15.67 1.94
N PHE A 263 -1.33 -15.12 3.14
CA PHE A 263 -2.43 -14.64 3.98
C PHE A 263 -3.08 -13.38 3.41
N LEU A 264 -2.22 -12.49 2.92
CA LEU A 264 -2.62 -11.25 2.27
C LEU A 264 -2.47 -11.46 0.76
N SER A 265 -3.55 -11.24 0.01
CA SER A 265 -3.54 -11.31 -1.45
C SER A 265 -3.73 -9.90 -2.03
N PRO A 266 -2.66 -9.08 -2.11
CA PRO A 266 -2.79 -7.73 -2.59
C PRO A 266 -2.86 -7.68 -4.11
N LEU A 267 -3.76 -6.86 -4.64
CA LEU A 267 -3.90 -6.66 -6.08
C LEU A 267 -3.40 -5.29 -6.54
N ILE A 268 -3.31 -4.33 -5.60
CA ILE A 268 -2.92 -2.94 -5.85
C ILE A 268 -2.08 -2.43 -4.69
N ILE A 269 -1.02 -1.67 -5.01
CA ILE A 269 -0.33 -0.84 -4.03
C ILE A 269 -0.62 0.63 -4.37
N PRO A 270 -1.36 1.37 -3.53
CA PRO A 270 -1.63 2.79 -3.76
C PRO A 270 -0.35 3.61 -3.85
N ASP A 271 -0.30 4.55 -4.80
CA ASP A 271 0.85 5.44 -5.02
C ASP A 271 1.28 6.19 -3.75
N LYS A 272 0.32 6.58 -2.90
CA LYS A 272 0.58 7.23 -1.59
C LYS A 272 1.46 6.38 -0.65
N TYR A 273 1.34 5.06 -0.72
CA TYR A 273 2.12 4.13 0.10
C TYR A 273 3.54 3.98 -0.44
N LEU A 274 3.71 4.10 -1.75
CA LEU A 274 5.01 4.10 -2.41
C LEU A 274 5.78 5.38 -2.13
N GLN A 275 5.10 6.53 -2.05
CA GLN A 275 5.72 7.84 -1.82
C GLN A 275 6.03 8.14 -0.34
N GLY A 276 5.44 7.39 0.60
CA GLY A 276 5.54 7.66 2.04
C GLY A 276 4.67 8.84 2.52
N SER A 277 3.63 9.21 1.75
CA SER A 277 2.74 10.32 2.10
C SER A 277 1.55 9.83 2.94
N ARG A 278 1.27 10.49 4.06
CA ARG A 278 -0.03 10.32 4.74
C ARG A 278 -1.09 10.97 3.87
N ALA A 279 -2.18 10.25 3.61
CA ALA A 279 -3.30 10.72 2.79
C ALA A 279 -3.85 12.07 3.29
N SER A 280 -3.29 13.17 2.77
CA SER A 280 -3.73 14.54 2.96
C SER A 280 -4.14 15.09 1.60
N ASP A 281 -5.27 14.60 1.09
CA ASP A 281 -5.96 15.16 -0.09
C ASP A 281 -6.59 16.54 0.22
N SER A 282 -6.07 17.31 1.18
CA SER A 282 -6.46 18.71 1.31
C SER A 282 -5.71 19.52 0.26
N ALA A 283 -6.44 19.96 -0.77
CA ALA A 283 -5.99 20.83 -1.86
C ALA A 283 -5.52 22.24 -1.44
N THR A 284 -5.08 22.42 -0.19
CA THR A 284 -4.49 23.64 0.32
C THR A 284 -3.34 23.26 1.26
N PRO A 285 -2.08 23.57 0.91
CA PRO A 285 -0.98 23.42 1.84
C PRO A 285 -1.22 24.41 2.99
N THR A 286 -1.58 23.90 4.16
CA THR A 286 -1.56 24.71 5.38
C THR A 286 -0.11 24.75 5.85
N PRO A 287 0.50 25.93 6.03
CA PRO A 287 1.91 26.07 6.40
C PRO A 287 2.21 25.66 7.85
N SER A 288 1.35 24.85 8.47
CA SER A 288 1.43 24.47 9.88
C SER A 288 1.62 22.97 10.12
N SER A 289 1.69 22.12 9.09
CA SER A 289 2.22 20.76 9.26
C SER A 289 3.74 20.86 9.34
N SER A 290 4.29 20.54 10.51
CA SER A 290 5.73 20.40 10.70
C SER A 290 6.31 19.44 9.64
N PRO A 291 7.48 19.73 9.06
CA PRO A 291 8.14 18.90 8.04
C PRO A 291 8.60 17.51 8.54
N SER A 292 8.22 17.12 9.76
CA SER A 292 8.59 15.87 10.42
C SER A 292 7.50 14.79 10.41
N ASP A 293 6.32 15.05 9.85
CA ASP A 293 5.16 14.13 9.92
C ASP A 293 4.83 13.44 8.57
N ASP A 294 5.59 13.77 7.51
CA ASP A 294 5.59 13.08 6.22
C ASP A 294 6.78 12.12 6.14
N GLY A 295 6.52 10.82 5.98
CA GLY A 295 7.55 9.80 5.92
C GLY A 295 7.02 8.37 6.09
N PHE A 296 7.91 7.39 5.93
CA PHE A 296 7.58 5.99 6.08
C PHE A 296 7.46 5.61 7.55
N THR A 297 6.24 5.34 7.99
CA THR A 297 5.99 4.77 9.32
C THR A 297 6.45 3.32 9.37
N PRO A 298 6.88 2.79 10.54
CA PRO A 298 7.27 1.38 10.67
C PRO A 298 6.21 0.41 10.15
N ALA A 299 4.94 0.66 10.47
CA ALA A 299 3.82 -0.13 9.97
C ALA A 299 3.71 -0.14 8.43
N LEU A 300 3.96 1.00 7.77
CA LEU A 300 3.97 1.06 6.31
C LEU A 300 5.12 0.24 5.72
N ILE A 301 6.29 0.26 6.35
CA ILE A 301 7.45 -0.53 5.91
C ILE A 301 7.15 -2.03 6.06
N THR A 302 6.63 -2.45 7.22
CA THR A 302 6.19 -3.84 7.45
C THR A 302 5.16 -4.27 6.41
N TYR A 303 4.18 -3.41 6.11
CA TYR A 303 3.16 -3.69 5.11
C TYR A 303 3.73 -3.86 3.71
N LEU A 304 4.66 -2.98 3.28
CA LEU A 304 5.33 -3.09 1.99
C LEU A 304 6.17 -4.38 1.89
N GLU A 305 6.83 -4.77 2.97
CA GLU A 305 7.62 -5.99 3.02
C GLU A 305 6.72 -7.25 2.97
N ILE A 306 5.62 -7.27 3.72
CA ILE A 306 4.61 -8.33 3.63
C ILE A 306 4.03 -8.40 2.22
N HIS A 307 3.73 -7.26 1.59
CA HIS A 307 3.24 -7.21 0.21
C HIS A 307 4.25 -7.79 -0.77
N ARG A 308 5.53 -7.41 -0.65
CA ARG A 308 6.62 -7.92 -1.47
C ARG A 308 6.67 -9.45 -1.39
N LEU A 309 6.66 -10.00 -0.17
CA LEU A 309 6.72 -11.44 0.04
C LEU A 309 5.44 -12.16 -0.43
N ALA A 310 4.26 -11.59 -0.17
CA ALA A 310 2.98 -12.14 -0.59
C ALA A 310 2.82 -12.21 -2.12
N LEU A 311 3.44 -11.28 -2.85
CA LEU A 311 3.51 -11.26 -4.31
C LEU A 311 4.57 -12.21 -4.89
N GLY A 312 5.37 -12.87 -4.05
CA GLY A 312 6.43 -13.77 -4.47
C GLY A 312 7.72 -13.05 -4.92
N PHE A 313 7.92 -11.79 -4.53
CA PHE A 313 9.11 -11.00 -4.89
C PHE A 313 10.36 -11.38 -4.06
N ASN A 314 10.40 -12.62 -3.58
CA ASN A 314 11.52 -13.28 -2.94
C ASN A 314 12.13 -14.38 -3.84
N CYS A 315 11.47 -14.73 -4.93
CA CYS A 315 11.92 -15.79 -5.82
C CYS A 315 12.95 -15.29 -6.84
N VAL A 316 14.19 -15.79 -6.76
CA VAL A 316 15.28 -15.45 -7.69
C VAL A 316 15.60 -16.56 -8.70
N THR A 317 14.81 -17.63 -8.74
CA THR A 317 14.98 -18.69 -9.73
C THR A 317 14.61 -18.18 -11.11
N LEU A 318 15.47 -18.44 -12.10
CA LEU A 318 15.22 -18.06 -13.49
C LEU A 318 14.47 -19.18 -14.23
N PRO A 319 13.56 -18.85 -15.17
CA PRO A 319 13.05 -17.51 -15.47
C PRO A 319 12.25 -16.94 -14.29
N LEU A 320 12.32 -15.62 -14.10
CA LEU A 320 11.62 -14.98 -12.98
C LEU A 320 10.12 -15.23 -13.06
N ARG A 321 9.53 -15.72 -11.97
CA ARG A 321 8.11 -16.03 -11.92
C ARG A 321 7.30 -14.73 -11.86
N THR A 322 6.41 -14.54 -12.83
CA THR A 322 5.41 -13.47 -12.74
C THR A 322 4.48 -13.73 -11.56
N PRO A 323 4.10 -12.69 -10.79
CA PRO A 323 3.08 -12.84 -9.76
C PRO A 323 1.81 -13.42 -10.38
N ALA A 324 1.09 -14.25 -9.61
CA ALA A 324 -0.15 -14.88 -10.07
C ALA A 324 -1.19 -13.85 -10.57
N HIS A 325 -1.12 -12.63 -10.04
CA HIS A 325 -1.96 -11.51 -10.43
C HIS A 325 -1.09 -10.32 -10.89
N PRO A 326 -1.40 -9.69 -12.03
CA PRO A 326 -0.62 -8.55 -12.52
C PRO A 326 -0.87 -7.32 -11.63
N VAL A 327 0.09 -7.03 -10.76
CA VAL A 327 0.12 -5.78 -9.99
C VAL A 327 0.71 -4.69 -10.86
N ILE A 328 0.06 -3.52 -10.90
CA ILE A 328 0.60 -2.35 -11.61
C ILE A 328 1.26 -1.46 -10.56
N LEU A 329 2.57 -1.27 -10.68
CA LEU A 329 3.33 -0.34 -9.82
C LEU A 329 3.75 0.89 -10.62
N SER A 330 3.49 2.07 -10.05
CA SER A 330 3.92 3.34 -10.62
C SER A 330 5.39 3.57 -10.31
N ARG A 331 6.26 3.30 -11.29
CA ARG A 331 7.71 3.55 -11.18
C ARG A 331 8.03 5.01 -10.77
N PRO A 332 7.39 6.06 -11.31
CA PRO A 332 7.62 7.43 -10.84
C PRO A 332 7.33 7.61 -9.35
N CYS A 333 6.29 6.96 -8.82
CA CYS A 333 5.95 7.03 -7.39
C CYS A 333 6.96 6.24 -6.54
N LEU A 334 7.44 5.10 -7.02
CA LEU A 334 8.54 4.35 -6.39
C LEU A 334 9.82 5.18 -6.29
N GLN A 335 10.24 5.82 -7.39
CA GLN A 335 11.45 6.67 -7.39
C GLN A 335 11.29 7.90 -6.49
N GLN A 336 10.10 8.50 -6.46
CA GLN A 336 9.78 9.55 -5.49
C GLN A 336 9.86 9.03 -4.05
N GLY A 337 9.34 7.83 -3.80
CA GLY A 337 9.44 7.14 -2.51
C GLY A 337 10.88 6.88 -2.07
N ILE A 338 11.72 6.39 -2.97
CA ILE A 338 13.16 6.17 -2.75
C ILE A 338 13.82 7.50 -2.36
N HIS A 339 13.51 8.58 -3.07
CA HIS A 339 13.98 9.91 -2.69
C HIS A 339 13.48 10.34 -1.31
N THR A 340 12.20 10.16 -0.99
CA THR A 340 11.64 10.46 0.35
C THR A 340 12.32 9.63 1.45
N ALA A 341 12.63 8.36 1.21
CA ALA A 341 13.34 7.48 2.15
C ALA A 341 14.78 7.96 2.41
N LEU A 342 15.47 8.42 1.36
CA LEU A 342 16.79 9.05 1.47
C LEU A 342 16.72 10.36 2.26
N VAL A 343 15.72 11.21 1.98
CA VAL A 343 15.54 12.50 2.67
C VAL A 343 15.19 12.32 4.15
N SER A 344 14.36 11.34 4.46
CA SER A 344 13.96 11.00 5.84
C SER A 344 15.00 10.14 6.58
N ASN A 345 16.13 9.80 5.96
CA ASN A 345 17.19 8.96 6.52
C ASN A 345 16.65 7.61 7.06
N ASN A 346 15.74 6.98 6.30
CA ASN A 346 15.07 5.74 6.68
C ASN A 346 15.58 4.57 5.82
N LEU A 347 16.59 3.86 6.32
CA LEU A 347 17.23 2.74 5.60
C LEU A 347 16.27 1.56 5.36
N PRO A 348 15.45 1.09 6.33
CA PRO A 348 14.51 0.00 6.08
C PRO A 348 13.49 0.31 4.98
N ALA A 349 12.97 1.55 4.94
CA ALA A 349 12.07 1.98 3.86
C ALA A 349 12.78 1.98 2.51
N LEU A 350 14.01 2.49 2.45
CA LEU A 350 14.82 2.48 1.24
C LEU A 350 15.03 1.06 0.72
N LEU A 351 15.42 0.12 1.57
CA LEU A 351 15.65 -1.28 1.19
C LEU A 351 14.37 -1.94 0.66
N ALA A 352 13.23 -1.76 1.32
CA ALA A 352 11.95 -2.32 0.86
C ALA A 352 11.56 -1.78 -0.54
N LEU A 353 11.72 -0.48 -0.76
CA LEU A 353 11.38 0.15 -2.04
C LEU A 353 12.35 -0.23 -3.17
N LEU A 354 13.66 -0.33 -2.89
CA LEU A 354 14.65 -0.77 -3.87
C LEU A 354 14.40 -2.23 -4.30
N LYS A 355 14.10 -3.11 -3.34
CA LYS A 355 13.73 -4.51 -3.64
C LYS A 355 12.46 -4.58 -4.50
N LEU A 356 11.44 -3.78 -4.18
CA LEU A 356 10.20 -3.69 -4.98
C LEU A 356 10.47 -3.17 -6.41
N ASP A 357 11.22 -2.08 -6.55
CA ASP A 357 11.51 -1.44 -7.84
C ASP A 357 12.38 -2.32 -8.75
N GLU A 358 13.45 -2.90 -8.20
CA GLU A 358 14.34 -3.80 -8.95
C GLU A 358 13.59 -5.05 -9.41
N PHE A 359 12.88 -5.72 -8.49
CA PHE A 359 12.15 -6.94 -8.84
C PHE A 359 11.06 -6.67 -9.87
N TYR A 360 10.23 -5.65 -9.65
CA TYR A 360 9.14 -5.29 -10.56
C TYR A 360 9.66 -4.93 -11.95
N PHE A 361 10.73 -4.14 -12.04
CA PHE A 361 11.32 -3.80 -13.33
C PHE A 361 11.81 -5.05 -14.07
N ARG A 362 12.57 -5.92 -13.39
CA ARG A 362 13.13 -7.11 -14.04
C ARG A 362 12.06 -8.13 -14.41
N VAL A 363 11.02 -8.27 -13.59
CA VAL A 363 9.85 -9.09 -13.93
C VAL A 363 8.96 -8.45 -14.98
N THR A 364 9.05 -7.15 -15.30
CA THR A 364 8.21 -6.57 -16.37
C THR A 364 8.98 -6.49 -17.68
N GLU A 365 10.23 -6.05 -17.62
CA GLU A 365 11.05 -5.71 -18.79
C GLU A 365 12.07 -6.80 -19.15
N GLN A 366 12.35 -7.75 -18.24
CA GLN A 366 13.44 -8.73 -18.37
C GLN A 366 12.98 -10.19 -18.12
N GLN A 367 11.69 -10.50 -18.27
CA GLN A 367 11.10 -11.83 -18.00
C GLN A 367 11.77 -12.98 -18.76
N HIS A 368 12.20 -12.72 -19.99
CA HIS A 368 12.72 -13.74 -20.91
C HIS A 368 14.19 -14.08 -20.67
N LEU A 369 14.88 -13.37 -19.79
CA LEU A 369 16.31 -13.61 -19.57
C LEU A 369 16.54 -14.96 -18.88
N THR A 370 17.35 -15.80 -19.51
CA THR A 370 17.85 -17.04 -18.92
C THR A 370 19.32 -16.89 -18.52
N ALA A 371 19.77 -17.74 -17.60
CA ALA A 371 21.19 -17.77 -17.21
C ALA A 371 22.13 -18.21 -18.34
N GLN A 372 21.60 -18.74 -19.46
CA GLN A 372 22.37 -19.31 -20.57
C GLN A 372 22.35 -18.46 -21.85
N ASP A 373 21.65 -17.31 -21.88
CA ASP A 373 21.65 -16.41 -23.04
C ASP A 373 23.05 -15.79 -23.23
N GLN A 374 23.86 -16.46 -24.05
CA GLN A 374 25.26 -16.12 -24.35
C GLN A 374 25.48 -15.56 -25.76
N ASP A 375 24.45 -15.47 -26.61
CA ASP A 375 24.68 -15.16 -28.03
C ASP A 375 24.69 -13.66 -28.37
N GLN A 376 25.64 -13.34 -29.25
CA GLN A 376 26.18 -12.00 -29.54
C GLN A 376 25.26 -11.10 -30.38
N ASP A 377 24.04 -11.54 -30.71
CA ASP A 377 23.13 -10.86 -31.65
C ASP A 377 21.77 -10.48 -31.03
N GLN A 378 21.64 -10.49 -29.71
CA GLN A 378 20.40 -10.01 -29.05
C GLN A 378 20.30 -8.48 -29.04
N GLU A 379 19.10 -7.96 -29.33
CA GLU A 379 18.78 -6.54 -29.19
C GLU A 379 19.16 -6.03 -27.78
N PRO A 380 19.65 -4.79 -27.66
CA PRO A 380 20.08 -4.25 -26.38
C PRO A 380 18.94 -4.26 -25.37
N ILE A 381 19.08 -5.06 -24.33
CA ILE A 381 18.13 -5.16 -23.22
C ILE A 381 18.06 -3.80 -22.51
N ILE A 382 16.85 -3.34 -22.18
CA ILE A 382 16.67 -2.12 -21.39
C ILE A 382 17.30 -2.35 -20.01
N PRO A 383 18.37 -1.62 -19.65
CA PRO A 383 19.01 -1.81 -18.36
C PRO A 383 18.12 -1.22 -17.27
N TYR A 384 18.06 -1.93 -16.14
CA TYR A 384 17.61 -1.30 -14.90
C TYR A 384 18.54 -0.12 -14.60
N ALA A 385 17.99 1.01 -14.16
CA ALA A 385 18.75 2.23 -13.91
C ALA A 385 18.10 3.07 -12.81
N LEU A 386 18.91 3.53 -11.85
CA LEU A 386 18.50 4.46 -10.81
C LEU A 386 18.84 5.91 -11.20
N PRO A 387 18.02 6.90 -10.83
CA PRO A 387 18.32 8.30 -11.07
C PRO A 387 19.61 8.76 -10.37
N ALA A 388 20.49 9.47 -11.10
CA ALA A 388 21.70 10.09 -10.57
C ALA A 388 21.47 10.94 -9.32
N GLY A 389 20.29 11.60 -9.24
CA GLY A 389 19.89 12.41 -8.09
C GLY A 389 19.81 11.64 -6.77
N HIS A 390 19.53 10.34 -6.79
CA HIS A 390 19.46 9.52 -5.58
C HIS A 390 20.85 9.34 -4.95
N PHE A 391 21.88 9.08 -5.75
CA PHE A 391 23.27 8.99 -5.30
C PHE A 391 23.76 10.31 -4.69
N ARG A 392 23.48 11.44 -5.36
CA ARG A 392 23.81 12.78 -4.82
C ARG A 392 23.10 13.05 -3.50
N THR A 393 21.82 12.67 -3.40
CA THR A 393 21.03 12.86 -2.17
C THR A 393 21.61 12.06 -1.01
N ALA A 394 22.01 10.80 -1.25
CA ALA A 394 22.65 9.95 -0.25
C ALA A 394 23.95 10.59 0.30
N VAL A 395 24.80 11.09 -0.59
CA VAL A 395 26.06 11.78 -0.22
C VAL A 395 25.82 13.05 0.60
N ARG A 396 24.81 13.85 0.22
CA ARG A 396 24.51 15.13 0.90
C ARG A 396 23.96 14.94 2.30
N LEU A 397 23.04 13.99 2.47
CA LEU A 397 22.26 13.86 3.71
C LEU A 397 22.90 12.90 4.73
N ALA A 398 23.67 11.91 4.25
CA ALA A 398 24.35 10.95 5.11
C ALA A 398 25.86 10.85 4.78
N PRO A 399 26.63 11.96 4.82
CA PRO A 399 28.03 11.96 4.38
C PRO A 399 28.95 11.08 5.21
N ARG A 400 28.55 10.70 6.43
CA ARG A 400 29.32 9.82 7.33
C ARG A 400 28.82 8.38 7.35
N ASN A 401 27.62 8.12 6.83
CA ASN A 401 27.06 6.78 6.80
C ASN A 401 26.96 6.29 5.35
N PRO A 402 27.89 5.43 4.90
CA PRO A 402 27.88 4.92 3.53
C PRO A 402 26.74 3.92 3.26
N GLU A 403 26.00 3.44 4.27
CA GLU A 403 24.99 2.38 4.13
C GLU A 403 23.92 2.71 3.08
N PHE A 404 23.45 3.96 3.00
CA PHE A 404 22.47 4.37 2.00
C PHE A 404 23.05 4.30 0.58
N PHE A 405 24.30 4.74 0.42
CA PHE A 405 24.98 4.67 -0.87
C PHE A 405 25.31 3.22 -1.24
N GLN A 406 25.74 2.41 -0.27
CA GLN A 406 25.96 0.98 -0.44
C GLN A 406 24.68 0.24 -0.85
N ALA A 407 23.52 0.59 -0.29
CA ALA A 407 22.24 0.04 -0.70
C ALA A 407 21.89 0.38 -2.16
N LEU A 408 22.09 1.65 -2.57
CA LEU A 408 21.87 2.07 -3.97
C LEU A 408 22.81 1.33 -4.93
N VAL A 409 24.09 1.23 -4.58
CA VAL A 409 25.11 0.50 -5.36
C VAL A 409 24.80 -1.00 -5.41
N ARG A 410 24.37 -1.61 -4.30
CA ARG A 410 23.98 -3.02 -4.23
C ARG A 410 22.75 -3.30 -5.10
N THR A 411 21.86 -2.33 -5.27
CA THR A 411 20.74 -2.42 -6.23
C THR A 411 21.28 -2.43 -7.66
N ASN A 412 22.14 -1.45 -8.00
CA ASN A 412 22.67 -1.28 -9.34
C ASN A 412 23.89 -0.34 -9.35
N ALA A 413 25.09 -0.91 -9.38
CA ALA A 413 26.34 -0.15 -9.38
C ALA A 413 26.52 0.67 -10.65
N GLU A 414 26.02 0.17 -11.79
CA GLU A 414 26.15 0.79 -13.10
C GLU A 414 25.31 2.07 -13.25
N SER A 415 24.44 2.37 -12.28
CA SER A 415 23.68 3.63 -12.22
C SER A 415 24.45 4.79 -11.58
N VAL A 416 25.62 4.53 -10.99
CA VAL A 416 26.46 5.59 -10.44
C VAL A 416 26.89 6.51 -11.58
N PRO A 417 26.78 7.84 -11.44
CA PRO A 417 27.25 8.76 -12.49
C PRO A 417 28.79 8.79 -12.54
N ALA A 418 29.37 8.59 -13.74
CA ALA A 418 30.82 8.43 -13.90
C ALA A 418 31.66 9.67 -13.55
N ASP A 419 31.21 10.85 -13.97
CA ASP A 419 31.99 12.10 -13.84
C ASP A 419 31.41 13.06 -12.80
N ASP A 420 30.91 12.53 -11.68
CA ASP A 420 30.28 13.35 -10.64
C ASP A 420 31.27 13.81 -9.56
N SER A 421 31.64 15.09 -9.62
CA SER A 421 32.60 15.69 -8.69
C SER A 421 32.19 15.59 -7.22
N GLU A 422 30.89 15.62 -6.93
CA GLU A 422 30.39 15.57 -5.54
C GLU A 422 30.58 14.17 -4.94
N ILE A 423 30.29 13.13 -5.71
CA ILE A 423 30.49 11.74 -5.31
C ILE A 423 32.00 11.42 -5.21
N THR A 424 32.79 11.88 -6.17
CA THR A 424 34.26 11.70 -6.15
C THR A 424 34.89 12.34 -4.92
N GLU A 425 34.53 13.58 -4.61
CA GLU A 425 35.08 14.28 -3.45
C GLU A 425 34.67 13.57 -2.15
N TRP A 426 33.40 13.14 -2.05
CA TRP A 426 32.93 12.38 -0.90
C TRP A 426 33.68 11.05 -0.72
N ALA A 427 33.87 10.28 -1.80
CA ALA A 427 34.61 9.02 -1.77
C ALA A 427 36.06 9.21 -1.31
N MET A 428 36.73 10.28 -1.74
CA MET A 428 38.07 10.64 -1.26
C MET A 428 38.08 11.01 0.23
N ARG A 429 37.03 11.70 0.71
CA ARG A 429 36.90 12.10 2.11
C ARG A 429 36.66 10.93 3.07
N LEU A 430 36.01 9.85 2.61
CA LEU A 430 35.74 8.67 3.45
C LEU A 430 37.02 7.96 3.91
N GLN A 431 38.05 7.89 3.05
CA GLN A 431 39.33 7.20 3.30
C GLN A 431 39.21 5.74 3.76
N ASP A 432 38.04 5.11 3.58
CA ASP A 432 37.76 3.74 3.94
C ASP A 432 37.93 2.79 2.73
N PRO A 433 37.84 1.45 2.91
CA PRO A 433 37.90 0.51 1.79
C PRO A 433 36.79 0.75 0.77
N PHE A 434 35.61 1.21 1.21
CA PHE A 434 34.48 1.50 0.34
C PHE A 434 34.72 2.68 -0.60
N GLY A 435 35.27 3.79 -0.12
CA GLY A 435 35.61 4.96 -0.91
C GLY A 435 36.66 4.64 -1.97
N ARG A 436 37.68 3.84 -1.62
CA ARG A 436 38.68 3.35 -2.60
C ARG A 436 38.03 2.48 -3.69
N TRP A 437 37.16 1.55 -3.28
CA TRP A 437 36.41 0.72 -4.22
C TRP A 437 35.49 1.55 -5.14
N LEU A 438 34.83 2.58 -4.59
CA LEU A 438 33.93 3.46 -5.35
C LEU A 438 34.68 4.28 -6.40
N LEU A 439 35.86 4.80 -6.07
CA LEU A 439 36.70 5.51 -7.05
C LEU A 439 37.13 4.58 -8.19
N GLU A 440 37.50 3.34 -7.89
CA GLU A 440 37.83 2.34 -8.93
C GLU A 440 36.61 1.97 -9.79
N LEU A 441 35.43 1.83 -9.16
CA LEU A 441 34.18 1.66 -9.89
C LEU A 441 33.97 2.83 -10.86
N MET A 442 34.11 4.07 -10.40
CA MET A 442 33.86 5.27 -11.21
C MET A 442 34.76 5.34 -12.44
N LEU A 443 36.03 4.95 -12.32
CA LEU A 443 36.97 4.87 -13.43
C LEU A 443 36.56 3.84 -14.50
N ARG A 444 35.95 2.73 -14.09
CA ARG A 444 35.58 1.61 -14.98
C ARG A 444 34.10 1.63 -15.42
N LEU A 445 33.30 2.59 -14.94
CA LEU A 445 31.85 2.64 -15.14
C LEU A 445 31.38 2.52 -16.60
N PRO A 446 31.97 3.24 -17.59
CA PRO A 446 31.51 3.15 -18.98
C PRO A 446 31.59 1.73 -19.54
N GLU A 447 32.67 1.01 -19.21
CA GLU A 447 32.88 -0.38 -19.62
C GLU A 447 31.95 -1.35 -18.88
N GLN A 448 31.76 -1.14 -17.57
CA GLN A 448 30.84 -1.96 -16.77
C GLN A 448 29.40 -1.80 -17.26
N ALA A 449 28.94 -0.57 -17.48
CA ALA A 449 27.60 -0.29 -17.97
C ALA A 449 27.36 -0.87 -19.37
N ALA A 450 28.35 -0.81 -20.27
CA ALA A 450 28.24 -1.42 -21.60
C ALA A 450 28.11 -2.94 -21.52
N ALA A 451 28.85 -3.59 -20.62
CA ALA A 451 28.81 -5.03 -20.48
C ALA A 451 27.56 -5.53 -19.72
N ALA A 452 27.07 -4.77 -18.73
CA ALA A 452 25.81 -5.05 -18.04
C ALA A 452 24.60 -4.97 -18.99
N LYS A 453 24.62 -4.06 -19.98
CA LYS A 453 23.60 -4.01 -21.06
C LYS A 453 23.55 -5.27 -21.92
N ARG A 454 24.67 -5.97 -22.09
CA ARG A 454 24.73 -7.21 -22.88
C ARG A 454 24.14 -8.40 -22.14
N ASN A 455 24.41 -8.53 -20.84
CA ASN A 455 23.81 -9.58 -20.00
C ASN A 455 23.74 -9.09 -18.55
N PRO A 456 22.60 -8.55 -18.09
CA PRO A 456 22.52 -7.96 -16.77
C PRO A 456 22.62 -8.99 -15.63
N ILE A 457 22.35 -10.28 -15.90
CA ILE A 457 22.42 -11.34 -14.87
C ILE A 457 23.88 -11.63 -14.52
N GLN A 458 24.76 -11.71 -15.52
CA GLN A 458 26.14 -12.19 -15.34
C GLN A 458 27.19 -11.08 -15.39
N ASN A 459 26.90 -9.98 -16.08
CA ASN A 459 27.86 -8.92 -16.36
C ASN A 459 27.61 -7.66 -15.52
N SER A 460 26.57 -7.60 -14.70
CA SER A 460 26.46 -6.56 -13.68
C SER A 460 27.39 -6.86 -12.50
N VAL A 461 27.81 -5.82 -11.77
CA VAL A 461 28.54 -5.98 -10.50
C VAL A 461 27.63 -6.64 -9.46
N PHE A 462 26.37 -6.17 -9.39
CA PHE A 462 25.32 -6.74 -8.56
C PHE A 462 24.06 -7.03 -9.37
N TRP A 463 23.42 -8.16 -9.09
CA TRP A 463 22.12 -8.52 -9.66
C TRP A 463 21.19 -9.02 -8.55
N MET A 464 20.04 -8.38 -8.35
CA MET A 464 19.14 -8.68 -7.21
C MET A 464 19.89 -8.65 -5.87
N GLY A 465 20.83 -7.71 -5.72
CA GLY A 465 21.70 -7.58 -4.56
C GLY A 465 22.77 -8.67 -4.37
N ARG A 466 22.81 -9.70 -5.23
CA ARG A 466 23.87 -10.73 -5.27
C ARG A 466 25.10 -10.17 -5.97
N ALA A 467 26.29 -10.42 -5.41
CA ALA A 467 27.55 -10.03 -6.04
C ALA A 467 28.02 -11.05 -7.09
N ASN A 468 28.34 -10.60 -8.31
CA ASN A 468 28.86 -11.46 -9.39
C ASN A 468 30.39 -11.61 -9.35
N ALA A 469 30.91 -12.02 -8.19
CA ALA A 469 32.35 -12.14 -7.92
C ALA A 469 33.08 -13.10 -8.89
N ASP A 470 32.40 -14.17 -9.33
CA ASP A 470 32.96 -15.19 -10.22
C ASP A 470 33.39 -14.62 -11.60
N ARG A 471 32.83 -13.48 -12.01
CA ARG A 471 33.06 -12.89 -13.35
C ARG A 471 33.50 -11.43 -13.33
N ARG A 472 33.27 -10.72 -12.22
CA ARG A 472 33.58 -9.29 -12.08
C ARG A 472 34.60 -9.06 -10.98
N GLU A 473 35.74 -8.51 -11.37
CA GLU A 473 36.80 -8.12 -10.44
C GLU A 473 36.30 -7.11 -9.40
N LEU A 474 35.51 -6.10 -9.82
CA LEU A 474 34.94 -5.12 -8.90
C LEU A 474 34.01 -5.76 -7.85
N ALA A 475 33.23 -6.79 -8.21
CA ALA A 475 32.41 -7.51 -7.25
C ALA A 475 33.26 -8.29 -6.25
N SER A 476 34.31 -8.97 -6.72
CA SER A 476 35.29 -9.67 -5.87
C SER A 476 36.04 -8.72 -4.92
N MET A 477 36.44 -7.54 -5.40
CA MET A 477 37.05 -6.51 -4.57
C MET A 477 36.09 -6.01 -3.50
N TYR A 478 34.80 -5.83 -3.84
CA TYR A 478 33.79 -5.43 -2.86
C TYR A 478 33.68 -6.46 -1.72
N LEU A 479 33.57 -7.75 -2.07
CA LEU A 479 33.47 -8.83 -1.09
C LEU A 479 34.70 -8.91 -0.17
N ARG A 480 35.90 -8.81 -0.76
CA ARG A 480 37.18 -8.92 -0.04
C ARG A 480 37.46 -7.69 0.83
N ASP A 481 37.37 -6.50 0.24
CA ASP A 481 37.90 -5.28 0.82
C ASP A 481 36.83 -4.49 1.60
N VAL A 482 35.58 -4.48 1.13
CA VAL A 482 34.48 -3.72 1.75
C VAL A 482 33.73 -4.56 2.80
N LEU A 483 33.39 -5.81 2.48
CA LEU A 483 32.68 -6.71 3.40
C LEU A 483 33.62 -7.53 4.31
N GLY A 484 34.94 -7.35 4.19
CA GLY A 484 35.91 -8.00 5.08
C GLY A 484 36.15 -9.49 4.80
N GLY A 485 36.04 -9.93 3.55
CA GLY A 485 36.38 -11.30 3.14
C GLY A 485 35.21 -12.27 3.10
N VAL A 486 33.98 -11.78 2.92
CA VAL A 486 32.80 -12.63 2.71
C VAL A 486 32.94 -13.40 1.39
N GLU A 487 32.86 -14.73 1.43
CA GLU A 487 33.07 -15.57 0.23
C GLU A 487 32.01 -15.34 -0.86
N ARG A 488 30.73 -15.20 -0.46
CA ARG A 488 29.60 -14.92 -1.35
C ARG A 488 28.57 -14.02 -0.67
N LEU A 489 28.06 -13.07 -1.44
CA LEU A 489 26.92 -12.25 -1.06
C LEU A 489 25.68 -12.75 -1.80
N GLU A 490 24.72 -13.30 -1.05
CA GLU A 490 23.47 -13.82 -1.60
C GLU A 490 22.53 -12.70 -2.09
N SER A 491 21.46 -13.11 -2.78
CA SER A 491 20.41 -12.19 -3.20
C SER A 491 19.71 -11.59 -1.99
N TRP A 492 19.58 -10.26 -1.99
CA TRP A 492 18.87 -9.57 -0.92
C TRP A 492 17.35 -9.71 -1.00
N MET A 493 16.81 -10.37 -2.03
CA MET A 493 15.37 -10.59 -2.18
C MET A 493 14.84 -11.57 -1.12
N GLY A 494 15.69 -12.44 -0.59
CA GLY A 494 15.34 -13.31 0.56
C GLY A 494 15.52 -12.63 1.92
N GLU A 495 16.32 -11.57 2.00
CA GLU A 495 16.60 -10.87 3.25
C GLU A 495 15.36 -10.09 3.72
N THR A 496 14.97 -10.25 4.99
CA THR A 496 13.93 -9.44 5.65
C THR A 496 14.59 -8.55 6.69
N HIS A 497 14.41 -7.23 6.59
CA HIS A 497 15.03 -6.25 7.51
C HIS A 497 14.02 -5.66 8.51
N VAL A 498 12.81 -6.20 8.54
CA VAL A 498 11.72 -5.77 9.42
C VAL A 498 11.28 -6.98 10.22
N PRO A 499 11.12 -6.86 11.56
CA PRO A 499 10.56 -7.94 12.35
C PRO A 499 9.12 -8.20 11.89
N LEU A 500 8.87 -9.42 11.40
CA LEU A 500 7.54 -9.90 11.03
C LEU A 500 6.87 -10.60 12.23
N SER A 501 7.03 -10.05 13.44
CA SER A 501 6.44 -10.58 14.67
C SER A 501 5.12 -9.90 15.02
N LEU A 502 4.23 -10.64 15.68
CA LEU A 502 2.96 -10.15 16.23
C LEU A 502 3.11 -9.33 17.52
N SER A 503 4.33 -9.07 17.98
CA SER A 503 4.54 -8.40 19.26
C SER A 503 4.22 -6.90 19.15
N SER A 504 3.09 -6.53 19.75
CA SER A 504 2.71 -5.16 20.05
C SER A 504 3.87 -4.41 20.71
N SER A 505 4.33 -3.33 20.07
CA SER A 505 5.03 -2.25 20.76
C SER A 505 4.03 -1.14 21.06
#